data_AF-C5M4F9-F1
#
_entry.id   AF-C5M4F9-F1
#
_cell.length_a   1.000
_cell.length_b   1.000
_cell.length_c   1.000
_cell.angle_alpha   90.00
_cell.angle_beta   90.00
_cell.angle_gamma   90.00
#
_symmetry.space_group_name_H-M   'P 1'
#
loop_
_entity.id
_entity.type
_entity.pdbx_description
1 polymer ?
#
loop_
_entity_poly.entity_id
_entity_poly.type
_entity_poly.pdbx_seq_one_letter_code
_entity_poly.pdbx_strand_id
1 'polypeptide(L)'
;MSTTNTKNYDAVEKVRFERLRLVARRALEESIKKSLFIEQMSTCFPTLVNSEDGLISLESAVSQMSGFWHSNSLDEFDLIYKEKDMESKLDELDEIIKHAQDKKEAGEKPTNIDQLSPLELVDSTIISNSNVVLDNLQNGYMISCVQKTLTFTKTFQKW
;
A
#
# COMPACT_ATOMS: atom_id res chain seq x y z
N MET A 1 -29.48 25.23 18.01
CA MET A 1 -28.02 25.22 18.18
C MET A 1 -27.47 24.11 17.31
N SER A 2 -27.05 24.47 16.10
CA SER A 2 -26.36 23.56 15.19
C SER A 2 -24.91 23.51 15.63
N THR A 3 -24.41 22.33 16.01
CA THR A 3 -22.98 22.08 16.08
C THR A 3 -22.61 21.20 14.90
N THR A 4 -21.70 21.75 14.11
CA THR A 4 -21.25 21.32 12.80
C THR A 4 -20.49 20.00 12.90
N ASN A 5 -20.94 19.06 12.08
CA ASN A 5 -20.32 17.79 11.76
C ASN A 5 -19.04 18.06 10.96
N THR A 6 -17.87 18.02 11.63
CA THR A 6 -16.57 18.04 10.94
C THR A 6 -16.33 16.63 10.40
N LYS A 7 -16.76 16.38 9.16
CA LYS A 7 -16.47 15.13 8.44
C LYS A 7 -14.95 14.98 8.33
N ASN A 8 -14.42 13.97 9.00
CA ASN A 8 -13.04 13.53 8.93
C ASN A 8 -12.73 13.14 7.47
N TYR A 9 -11.61 13.60 6.92
CA TYR A 9 -11.17 13.18 5.59
C TYR A 9 -10.99 11.67 5.61
N ASP A 10 -11.57 11.00 4.63
CA ASP A 10 -11.68 9.56 4.45
C ASP A 10 -10.29 8.91 4.21
N ALA A 11 -9.41 8.94 5.21
CA ALA A 11 -8.09 8.32 5.14
C ALA A 11 -8.26 6.84 4.81
N VAL A 12 -7.68 6.42 3.69
CA VAL A 12 -7.70 5.01 3.29
C VAL A 12 -6.92 4.22 4.33
N GLU A 13 -7.52 3.17 4.87
CA GLU A 13 -6.83 2.30 5.80
C GLU A 13 -5.79 1.48 5.03
N LYS A 14 -4.51 1.71 5.34
CA LYS A 14 -3.36 1.04 4.74
C LYS A 14 -3.05 -0.20 5.56
N VAL A 15 -3.42 -1.38 5.04
CA VAL A 15 -3.42 -2.64 5.81
C VAL A 15 -2.59 -3.74 5.15
N ARG A 16 -2.35 -3.66 3.84
CA ARG A 16 -1.78 -4.80 3.09
C ARG A 16 -0.32 -5.04 3.40
N PHE A 17 0.47 -3.98 3.49
CA PHE A 17 1.90 -4.13 3.79
C PHE A 17 2.12 -4.72 5.19
N GLU A 18 1.40 -4.23 6.20
CA GLU A 18 1.50 -4.77 7.56
C GLU A 18 1.07 -6.23 7.63
N ARG A 19 -0.02 -6.61 6.94
CA ARG A 19 -0.45 -8.01 6.86
C ARG A 19 0.56 -8.91 6.15
N LEU A 20 1.22 -8.41 5.11
CA LEU A 20 2.30 -9.14 4.42
C LEU A 20 3.44 -9.43 5.40
N ARG A 21 3.92 -8.42 6.13
CA ARG A 21 4.99 -8.58 7.13
C ARG A 21 4.61 -9.59 8.21
N LEU A 22 3.38 -9.48 8.73
CA LEU A 22 2.87 -10.39 9.75
C LEU A 22 2.85 -11.84 9.26
N VAL A 23 2.34 -12.09 8.05
CA VAL A 23 2.27 -13.44 7.48
C VAL A 23 3.67 -13.99 7.20
N ALA A 24 4.56 -13.18 6.63
CA ALA A 24 5.94 -13.59 6.34
C ALA A 24 6.69 -13.99 7.62
N ARG A 25 6.57 -13.18 8.69
CA ARG A 25 7.17 -13.46 9.98
C ARG A 25 6.61 -14.75 10.60
N ARG A 26 5.28 -14.92 10.63
CA ARG A 26 4.66 -16.13 11.17
C ARG A 26 5.07 -17.39 10.39
N ALA A 27 5.17 -17.28 9.07
CA ALA A 27 5.62 -18.40 8.24
C ALA A 27 7.07 -18.79 8.60
N LEU A 28 7.96 -17.81 8.78
CA LEU A 28 9.34 -18.05 9.21
C LEU A 28 9.40 -18.72 10.59
N GLU A 29 8.66 -18.19 11.57
CA GLU A 29 8.60 -18.73 12.93
C GLU A 29 8.12 -20.20 12.94
N GLU A 30 7.04 -20.51 12.19
CA GLU A 30 6.52 -21.87 12.07
C GLU A 30 7.46 -22.81 11.29
N SER A 31 8.15 -22.30 10.27
CA SER A 31 9.18 -23.06 9.54
C SER A 31 10.34 -23.44 10.45
N ILE A 32 10.91 -22.47 11.19
CA ILE A 32 12.01 -22.72 12.13
C ILE A 32 11.57 -23.73 13.20
N LYS A 33 10.41 -23.52 13.80
CA LYS A 33 9.87 -24.39 14.86
C LYS A 33 9.73 -25.84 14.40
N LYS A 34 9.23 -26.06 13.18
CA LYS A 34 9.05 -27.42 12.64
C LYS A 34 10.36 -28.05 12.19
N SER A 35 11.26 -27.27 11.60
CA SER A 35 12.51 -27.80 11.03
C SER A 35 13.60 -28.03 12.09
N LEU A 36 13.63 -27.21 13.15
CA LEU A 36 14.69 -27.23 14.17
C LEU A 36 14.18 -27.71 15.53
N PHE A 37 13.13 -28.54 15.54
CA PHE A 37 12.61 -29.13 16.77
C PHE A 37 13.62 -30.14 17.34
N ILE A 38 14.03 -29.96 18.60
CA ILE A 38 15.14 -30.71 19.20
C ILE A 38 14.90 -32.23 19.16
N GLU A 39 13.68 -32.71 19.39
CA GLU A 39 13.38 -34.15 19.35
C GLU A 39 13.60 -34.72 17.95
N GLN A 40 13.21 -33.99 16.90
CA GLN A 40 13.47 -34.39 15.51
C GLN A 40 14.96 -34.34 15.19
N MET A 41 15.66 -33.30 15.60
CA MET A 41 17.11 -33.20 15.40
C MET A 41 17.86 -34.34 16.11
N SER A 42 17.46 -34.72 17.32
CA SER A 42 18.05 -35.84 18.06
C SER A 42 17.93 -37.17 17.30
N THR A 43 16.84 -37.37 16.54
CA THR A 43 16.72 -38.57 15.67
C THR A 43 17.69 -38.58 14.50
N CYS A 44 18.13 -37.41 14.02
CA CYS A 44 19.11 -37.29 12.97
C CYS A 44 20.55 -37.46 13.48
N PHE A 45 20.80 -37.24 14.76
CA PHE A 45 22.13 -37.30 15.39
C PHE A 45 22.20 -38.26 16.59
N PRO A 46 21.81 -39.54 16.44
CA PRO A 46 21.64 -40.48 17.57
C PRO A 46 22.93 -40.73 18.35
N THR A 47 24.08 -40.82 17.66
CA THR A 47 25.37 -41.06 18.31
C THR A 47 25.81 -39.89 19.20
N LEU A 48 25.44 -38.66 18.83
CA LEU A 48 25.80 -37.45 19.56
C LEU A 48 25.00 -37.32 20.86
N VAL A 49 23.68 -37.53 20.77
CA VAL A 49 22.76 -37.35 21.90
C VAL A 49 22.83 -38.45 22.96
N ASN A 50 23.56 -39.54 22.70
CA ASN A 50 23.82 -40.59 23.68
C ASN A 50 24.73 -40.12 24.84
N SER A 51 25.40 -38.98 24.68
CA SER A 51 26.19 -38.34 25.73
C SER A 51 25.50 -37.06 26.20
N GLU A 52 25.58 -36.77 27.49
CA GLU A 52 25.02 -35.53 28.07
C GLU A 52 25.66 -34.28 27.43
N ASP A 53 26.98 -34.26 27.30
CA ASP A 53 27.71 -33.17 26.64
C ASP A 53 27.31 -32.99 25.17
N GLY A 54 27.05 -34.09 24.46
CA GLY A 54 26.61 -34.06 23.07
C GLY A 54 25.18 -33.54 22.90
N LEU A 55 24.29 -33.86 23.83
CA LEU A 55 22.93 -33.30 23.87
C LEU A 55 22.96 -31.78 24.13
N ILE A 56 23.73 -31.33 25.12
CA ILE A 56 23.91 -29.90 25.42
C ILE A 56 24.48 -29.15 24.20
N SER A 57 25.46 -29.78 23.53
CA SER A 57 26.07 -29.21 22.31
C SER A 57 25.05 -29.08 21.18
N LEU A 58 24.19 -30.09 21.00
CA LEU A 58 23.13 -30.07 19.99
C LEU A 58 22.07 -28.99 20.28
N GLU A 59 21.63 -28.87 21.54
CA GLU A 59 20.69 -27.82 21.96
C GLU A 59 21.27 -26.41 21.71
N SER A 60 22.54 -26.21 22.05
CA SER A 60 23.24 -24.95 21.78
C SER A 60 23.30 -24.65 20.28
N ALA A 61 23.66 -25.64 19.46
CA ALA A 61 23.74 -25.48 18.01
C ALA A 61 22.38 -25.16 17.38
N VAL A 62 21.32 -25.87 17.80
CA VAL A 62 19.93 -25.63 17.36
C VAL A 62 19.47 -24.23 17.74
N SER A 63 19.77 -23.78 18.95
CA SER A 63 19.45 -22.42 19.41
C SER A 63 20.15 -21.35 18.58
N GLN A 64 21.46 -21.49 18.35
CA GLN A 64 22.24 -20.58 17.53
C GLN A 64 21.74 -20.53 16.08
N MET A 65 21.48 -21.69 15.49
CA MET A 65 20.97 -21.79 14.12
C MET A 65 19.58 -21.19 13.97
N SER A 66 18.69 -21.39 14.95
CA SER A 66 17.36 -20.79 14.98
C SER A 66 17.45 -19.25 15.06
N GLY A 67 18.31 -18.74 15.94
CA GLY A 67 18.53 -17.29 16.09
C GLY A 67 19.13 -16.66 14.84
N PHE A 68 20.15 -17.28 14.26
CA PHE A 68 20.79 -16.84 13.03
C PHE A 68 19.80 -16.82 11.86
N TRP A 69 19.07 -17.92 11.64
CA TRP A 69 18.08 -18.01 10.58
C TRP A 69 17.00 -16.95 10.76
N HIS A 70 16.43 -16.82 11.97
CA HIS A 70 15.40 -15.84 12.24
C HIS A 70 15.87 -14.40 11.95
N SER A 71 17.00 -13.98 12.52
CA SER A 71 17.51 -12.61 12.33
C SER A 71 17.82 -12.33 10.87
N ASN A 72 18.62 -13.21 10.24
CA ASN A 72 19.10 -12.98 8.88
C ASN A 72 17.95 -13.00 7.86
N SER A 73 16.93 -13.84 8.06
CA SER A 73 15.75 -13.83 7.19
C SER A 73 14.90 -12.58 7.35
N LEU A 74 14.73 -12.06 8.58
CA LEU A 74 13.99 -10.80 8.77
C LEU A 74 14.72 -9.62 8.14
N ASP A 75 16.04 -9.55 8.31
CA ASP A 75 16.86 -8.50 7.68
C ASP A 75 16.75 -8.56 6.15
N GLU A 76 16.80 -9.76 5.58
CA GLU A 76 16.65 -9.98 4.14
C GLU A 76 15.24 -9.62 3.64
N PHE A 77 14.19 -9.96 4.39
CA PHE A 77 12.83 -9.56 4.05
C PHE A 77 12.69 -8.03 4.01
N ASP A 78 13.22 -7.33 5.01
CA ASP A 78 13.19 -5.87 5.06
C ASP A 78 13.99 -5.24 3.91
N LEU A 79 15.10 -5.84 3.49
CA LEU A 79 15.84 -5.42 2.29
C LEU A 79 14.99 -5.58 1.02
N ILE A 80 14.37 -6.74 0.82
CA ILE A 80 13.49 -6.99 -0.32
C ILE A 80 12.32 -5.98 -0.36
N TYR A 81 11.70 -5.71 0.80
CA TYR A 81 10.61 -4.76 0.89
C TYR A 81 11.03 -3.35 0.46
N LYS A 82 12.22 -2.92 0.86
CA LYS A 82 12.80 -1.61 0.48
C LYS A 82 13.19 -1.57 -1.00
N GLU A 83 13.90 -2.58 -1.50
CA GLU A 83 14.34 -2.64 -2.89
C GLU A 83 13.19 -2.59 -3.89
N LYS A 84 12.06 -3.20 -3.52
CA LYS A 84 10.87 -3.27 -4.38
C LYS A 84 9.86 -2.17 -4.09
N ASP A 85 10.11 -1.30 -3.12
CA ASP A 85 9.18 -0.27 -2.67
C ASP A 85 7.78 -0.84 -2.39
N MET A 86 7.75 -1.94 -1.61
CA MET A 86 6.53 -2.72 -1.41
C MET A 86 5.48 -1.98 -0.59
N GLU A 87 5.92 -1.14 0.35
CA GLU A 87 5.02 -0.35 1.20
C GLU A 87 4.22 0.65 0.37
N SER A 88 4.89 1.51 -0.41
CA SER A 88 4.20 2.49 -1.28
C SER A 88 3.23 1.79 -2.24
N LYS A 89 3.67 0.71 -2.89
CA LYS A 89 2.84 0.00 -3.88
C LYS A 89 1.61 -0.66 -3.27
N LEU A 90 1.74 -1.22 -2.06
CA LEU A 90 0.61 -1.86 -1.39
C LEU A 90 -0.34 -0.83 -0.77
N ASP A 91 0.17 0.31 -0.33
CA ASP A 91 -0.63 1.46 0.09
C ASP A 91 -1.42 2.05 -1.07
N GLU A 92 -0.76 2.30 -2.21
CA GLU A 92 -1.41 2.74 -3.46
C GLU A 92 -2.48 1.74 -3.91
N LEU A 93 -2.22 0.44 -3.75
CA LEU A 93 -3.21 -0.60 -4.03
C LEU A 93 -4.43 -0.52 -3.09
N ASP A 94 -4.22 -0.25 -1.80
CA ASP A 94 -5.32 -0.03 -0.84
C ASP A 94 -6.18 1.18 -1.27
N GLU A 95 -5.53 2.25 -1.74
CA GLU A 95 -6.20 3.46 -2.26
C GLU A 95 -7.02 3.17 -3.53
N ILE A 96 -6.42 2.46 -4.50
CA ILE A 96 -7.10 2.05 -5.74
C ILE A 96 -8.33 1.21 -5.44
N ILE A 97 -8.23 0.26 -4.50
CA ILE A 97 -9.33 -0.61 -4.12
C ILE A 97 -10.46 0.19 -3.46
N LYS A 98 -10.15 1.11 -2.53
CA LYS A 98 -11.16 1.97 -1.91
C LYS A 98 -11.89 2.80 -2.97
N HIS A 99 -11.14 3.46 -3.85
CA HIS A 99 -11.73 4.27 -4.90
C HIS A 99 -12.61 3.44 -5.88
N ALA A 100 -12.20 2.21 -6.19
CA ALA A 100 -13.02 1.31 -6.99
C ALA A 100 -14.31 0.86 -6.27
N GLN A 101 -14.26 0.68 -4.95
CA GLN A 101 -15.43 0.39 -4.12
C GLN A 101 -16.39 1.58 -4.09
N ASP A 102 -15.89 2.80 -3.87
CA ASP A 102 -16.69 4.02 -3.85
C ASP A 102 -17.43 4.22 -5.19
N LYS A 103 -16.74 4.02 -6.31
CA LYS A 103 -17.35 4.07 -7.65
C LYS A 103 -18.44 3.04 -7.86
N LYS A 104 -18.21 1.82 -7.39
CA LYS A 104 -19.19 0.74 -7.46
C LYS A 104 -20.44 1.08 -6.65
N GLU A 105 -20.28 1.67 -5.46
CA GLU A 105 -21.39 2.13 -4.61
C GLU A 105 -22.15 3.31 -5.23
N ALA A 106 -21.46 4.18 -5.97
CA ALA A 106 -22.06 5.25 -6.77
C ALA A 106 -22.81 4.73 -8.03
N GLY A 107 -22.75 3.42 -8.31
CA GLY A 107 -23.41 2.79 -9.47
C GLY A 107 -22.64 2.94 -10.79
N GLU A 108 -21.36 3.33 -10.75
CA GLU A 108 -20.52 3.37 -11.94
C GLU A 108 -20.20 1.96 -12.44
N LYS A 109 -20.18 1.78 -13.77
CA LYS A 109 -19.81 0.49 -14.37
C LYS A 109 -18.29 0.35 -14.42
N PRO A 110 -17.75 -0.84 -14.10
CA PRO A 110 -16.32 -1.09 -14.18
C PRO A 110 -15.82 -0.97 -15.62
N THR A 111 -14.69 -0.30 -15.80
CA THR A 111 -14.00 -0.17 -17.08
C THR A 111 -13.16 -1.41 -17.35
N ASN A 112 -13.40 -2.08 -18.48
CA ASN A 112 -12.57 -3.23 -18.90
C ASN A 112 -11.39 -2.73 -19.74
N ILE A 113 -10.22 -2.63 -19.11
CA ILE A 113 -9.01 -2.07 -19.75
C ILE A 113 -8.49 -3.01 -20.85
N ASP A 114 -8.65 -4.33 -20.72
CA ASP A 114 -8.14 -5.31 -21.70
C ASP A 114 -8.90 -5.28 -23.03
N GLN A 115 -10.07 -4.65 -23.04
CA GLN A 115 -10.87 -4.45 -24.26
C GLN A 115 -10.57 -3.11 -24.95
N LEU A 116 -9.77 -2.24 -24.33
CA LEU A 116 -9.39 -0.96 -24.90
C LEU A 116 -8.20 -1.16 -25.85
N SER A 117 -8.32 -0.58 -27.04
CA SER A 117 -7.18 -0.46 -27.94
C SER A 117 -6.13 0.51 -27.37
N PRO A 118 -4.85 0.36 -27.76
CA PRO A 118 -3.81 1.32 -27.39
C PRO A 118 -4.16 2.78 -27.75
N LEU A 119 -4.87 2.99 -28.86
CA LEU A 119 -5.36 4.30 -29.29
C LEU A 119 -6.38 4.88 -28.31
N GLU A 120 -7.38 4.09 -27.92
CA GLU A 120 -8.40 4.52 -26.95
C GLU A 120 -7.80 4.89 -25.59
N LEU A 121 -6.74 4.20 -25.15
CA LEU A 121 -6.01 4.55 -23.93
C LEU A 121 -5.31 5.91 -24.05
N VAL A 122 -4.63 6.16 -25.16
CA VAL A 122 -3.93 7.43 -25.41
C VAL A 122 -4.94 8.57 -25.54
N ASP A 123 -6.00 8.37 -26.32
CA ASP A 123 -7.03 9.37 -26.55
C ASP A 123 -7.76 9.75 -25.26
N SER A 124 -8.05 8.77 -24.39
CA SER A 124 -8.65 9.05 -23.07
C SER A 124 -7.81 9.99 -22.20
N THR A 125 -6.47 9.86 -22.30
CA THR A 125 -5.52 10.71 -21.58
C THR A 125 -5.48 12.12 -22.17
N ILE A 126 -5.49 12.23 -23.50
CA ILE A 126 -5.49 13.52 -24.21
C ILE A 126 -6.78 14.30 -23.95
N ILE A 127 -7.92 13.61 -24.00
CA ILE A 127 -9.25 14.21 -23.75
C ILE A 127 -9.34 14.73 -22.32
N SER A 128 -8.89 13.94 -21.34
CA SER A 128 -8.83 14.36 -19.93
C SER A 128 -8.05 15.67 -19.76
N ASN A 129 -6.83 15.73 -20.31
CA ASN A 129 -5.99 16.93 -20.24
C ASN A 129 -6.61 18.14 -20.94
N SER A 130 -7.25 17.92 -22.09
CA SER A 130 -7.92 18.97 -22.85
C SER A 130 -9.08 19.59 -22.04
N ASN A 131 -9.86 18.76 -21.34
CA ASN A 131 -10.94 19.23 -20.48
C ASN A 131 -10.42 20.09 -19.31
N VAL A 132 -9.30 19.70 -18.69
CA VAL A 132 -8.66 20.52 -17.63
C VAL A 132 -8.24 21.89 -18.17
N VAL A 133 -7.68 21.96 -19.38
CA VAL A 133 -7.31 23.23 -20.01
C VAL A 133 -8.55 24.09 -20.30
N LEU A 134 -9.63 23.47 -20.80
CA LEU A 134 -10.89 24.16 -21.07
C LEU A 134 -11.51 24.74 -19.79
N ASP A 135 -11.53 23.97 -18.69
CA ASP A 135 -12.04 24.44 -17.39
C ASP A 135 -11.23 25.61 -16.86
N ASN A 136 -9.90 25.57 -16.99
CA ASN A 136 -9.02 26.67 -16.59
C ASN A 136 -9.27 27.95 -17.40
N LEU A 137 -9.46 27.82 -18.72
CA LEU A 137 -9.80 28.94 -19.59
C LEU A 137 -11.18 29.51 -19.26
N GLN A 138 -12.16 28.64 -19.03
CA GLN A 138 -13.53 29.04 -18.70
C GLN A 138 -13.59 29.75 -17.34
N ASN A 139 -12.87 29.26 -16.33
CA ASN A 139 -12.70 29.96 -15.06
C ASN A 139 -12.02 31.33 -15.23
N GLY A 140 -10.95 31.41 -16.04
CA GLY A 140 -10.29 32.68 -16.35
C GLY A 140 -11.22 33.70 -17.02
N TYR A 141 -12.04 33.26 -17.98
CA TYR A 141 -13.05 34.09 -18.63
C TYR A 141 -14.14 34.57 -17.65
N MET A 142 -14.64 33.66 -16.80
CA MET A 142 -15.64 34.00 -15.77
C MET A 142 -15.12 35.06 -14.80
N ILE A 143 -13.88 34.92 -14.32
CA ILE A 143 -13.23 35.89 -13.43
C ILE A 143 -13.12 37.26 -14.13
N SER A 144 -12.67 37.29 -15.39
CA SER A 144 -12.54 38.53 -16.17
C SER A 144 -13.89 39.23 -16.39
N CYS A 145 -14.95 38.47 -16.68
CA CYS A 145 -16.31 39.02 -16.81
C CYS A 145 -16.82 39.62 -15.48
N VAL A 146 -16.63 38.92 -14.37
CA VAL A 146 -17.02 39.40 -13.03
C VAL A 146 -16.24 40.67 -12.65
N GLN A 147 -14.94 40.72 -12.95
CA GLN A 147 -14.13 41.92 -12.71
C GLN A 147 -14.59 43.10 -13.55
N LYS A 148 -14.87 42.91 -14.85
CA LYS A 148 -15.39 43.97 -15.72
C LYS A 148 -16.75 44.51 -15.27
N THR A 149 -17.64 43.65 -14.80
CA THR A 149 -18.95 44.06 -14.26
C THR A 149 -18.80 44.79 -12.91
N LEU A 150 -17.87 44.37 -12.05
CA LEU A 150 -17.53 45.08 -10.80
C LEU A 150 -16.88 46.45 -11.04
N THR A 151 -15.99 46.59 -12.02
CA THR A 151 -15.46 47.91 -12.38
C THR A 151 -16.54 48.80 -12.98
N PHE A 152 -17.40 48.26 -13.85
CA PHE A 152 -18.49 49.04 -14.45
C PHE A 152 -19.46 49.58 -13.40
N THR A 153 -19.89 48.75 -12.44
CA THR A 153 -20.78 49.16 -11.34
C THR A 153 -20.13 50.17 -10.40
N LYS A 154 -18.85 50.00 -10.04
CA LYS A 154 -18.10 50.98 -9.23
C LYS A 154 -17.90 52.33 -9.93
N THR A 155 -17.87 52.35 -11.25
CA THR A 155 -17.73 53.59 -12.03
C THR A 155 -19.06 54.34 -12.12
N PHE A 156 -20.19 53.61 -12.14
CA PHE A 156 -21.54 54.20 -12.16
C PHE A 156 -21.99 54.76 -10.81
N GLN A 157 -21.56 54.20 -9.67
CA GLN A 157 -21.86 54.76 -8.34
C GLN A 157 -21.09 56.05 -7.99
N LYS A 158 -20.16 56.49 -8.84
CA LYS A 158 -19.37 57.72 -8.67
C LYS A 158 -19.95 58.93 -9.45
N TRP A 159 -21.08 58.74 -10.12
CA TRP A 159 -21.88 59.78 -10.77
C TRP A 159 -23.28 59.81 -10.14
#